data_AF-A0A2A4YUT7-F1
#
_entry.id   AF-A0A2A4YUT7-F1
#
_cell.length_a   1.000
_cell.length_b   1.000
_cell.length_c   1.000
_cell.angle_alpha   90.00
_cell.angle_beta   90.00
_cell.angle_gamma   90.00
#
_symmetry.space_group_name_H-M   'P 1'
#
loop_
_entity.id
_entity.type
_entity.pdbx_description
1 polymer ?
#
loop_
_entity_poly.entity_id
_entity_poly.type
_entity_poly.pdbx_seq_one_letter_code
_entity_poly.pdbx_strand_id
1 'polypeptide(L)'
;MAYSLKPHTFIIIFIFLFIAIAGGLYQVHIYQQQQDKIHTQQRKAEQAQKERIHAELDELFNQYLTSFQTDLQEKATAYKNSRTILKEILTPYNFETKEYTKENYLLFKDNVAPDLRNKAADIINVFVEYKNNLQTDLKSQNNKTQEMFLLKWQEMSDKQLDKYIEFFTKEEALIQAYEKLITFYYVHSNLFSVDVEENMFLFNREDDKKAELTLRAKIKALRKK
;
A
#
# COMPACT_ATOMS: atom_id res chain seq x y z
N MET A 1 31.05 -67.79 -67.05
CA MET A 1 30.32 -66.75 -67.81
C MET A 1 30.45 -65.45 -67.04
N ALA A 2 31.39 -64.58 -67.43
CA ALA A 2 31.63 -63.30 -66.79
C ALA A 2 31.13 -62.20 -67.73
N TYR A 3 30.04 -61.53 -67.38
CA TYR A 3 29.55 -60.38 -68.13
C TYR A 3 30.51 -59.20 -67.90
N SER A 4 31.35 -58.90 -68.89
CA SER A 4 32.18 -57.69 -68.97
C SER A 4 31.26 -56.47 -69.15
N LEU A 5 30.92 -55.80 -68.05
CA LEU A 5 30.29 -54.48 -68.07
C LEU A 5 31.22 -53.49 -68.79
N LYS A 6 30.72 -52.85 -69.85
CA LYS A 6 31.49 -51.86 -70.63
C LYS A 6 31.84 -50.64 -69.74
N PRO A 7 33.02 -50.02 -69.92
CA PRO A 7 33.48 -48.91 -69.07
C PRO A 7 32.54 -47.70 -69.04
N HIS A 8 31.77 -47.47 -70.12
CA HIS A 8 30.74 -46.41 -70.15
C HIS A 8 29.56 -46.65 -69.19
N THR A 9 29.20 -47.90 -68.92
CA THR A 9 28.08 -48.24 -68.02
C THR A 9 28.46 -47.92 -66.57
N PHE A 10 29.72 -48.13 -66.19
CA PHE A 10 30.26 -47.76 -64.87
C PHE A 10 30.31 -46.25 -64.66
N ILE A 11 30.71 -45.49 -65.68
CA ILE A 11 30.76 -44.01 -65.63
C ILE A 11 29.36 -43.42 -65.44
N ILE A 12 28.36 -43.93 -66.16
CA ILE A 12 26.96 -43.47 -66.05
C ILE A 12 26.41 -43.76 -64.65
N ILE A 13 26.67 -44.95 -64.09
CA ILE A 13 26.24 -45.30 -62.73
C ILE A 13 26.91 -44.39 -61.69
N PHE A 14 28.20 -44.09 -61.83
CA PHE A 14 28.91 -43.19 -60.93
C PHE A 14 28.36 -41.76 -60.99
N ILE A 15 28.04 -41.26 -62.18
CA ILE A 15 27.43 -39.92 -62.36
C ILE A 15 26.04 -39.87 -61.70
N PHE A 16 25.20 -40.88 -61.89
CA PHE A 16 23.90 -40.97 -61.22
C PHE A 16 24.03 -41.04 -59.70
N LEU A 17 25.00 -41.80 -59.18
CA LEU A 17 25.27 -41.87 -57.74
C LEU A 17 25.72 -40.51 -57.19
N PHE A 18 26.59 -39.79 -57.91
CA PHE A 18 27.05 -38.46 -57.53
C PHE A 18 25.92 -37.43 -57.51
N ILE A 19 25.03 -37.45 -58.51
CA ILE A 19 23.86 -36.57 -58.58
C ILE A 19 22.87 -36.88 -57.44
N ALA A 20 22.65 -38.16 -57.12
CA ALA A 20 21.79 -38.56 -56.01
C ALA A 20 22.37 -38.16 -54.64
N ILE A 21 23.68 -38.33 -54.43
CA ILE A 21 24.37 -37.93 -53.20
C ILE A 21 24.38 -36.40 -53.07
N ALA A 22 24.72 -35.66 -54.13
CA ALA A 22 24.73 -34.20 -54.13
C ALA A 22 23.32 -33.61 -53.92
N GLY A 23 22.30 -34.20 -54.56
CA GLY A 23 20.89 -33.82 -54.37
C GLY A 23 20.41 -34.09 -52.95
N GLY A 24 20.76 -35.25 -52.37
CA GLY A 24 20.44 -35.59 -50.99
C GLY A 24 21.11 -34.65 -49.98
N LEU A 25 22.40 -34.32 -50.16
CA LEU A 25 23.12 -33.37 -49.31
C LEU A 25 22.53 -31.95 -49.41
N TYR A 26 22.14 -31.51 -50.60
CA TYR A 26 21.49 -30.21 -50.80
C TYR A 26 20.13 -30.15 -50.10
N GLN A 27 19.34 -31.22 -50.18
CA GLN A 27 18.03 -31.32 -49.53
C GLN A 27 18.14 -31.36 -48.00
N VAL A 28 19.16 -32.04 -47.45
CA VAL A 28 19.50 -32.01 -46.01
C VAL A 28 19.93 -30.60 -45.58
N HIS A 29 20.74 -29.90 -46.38
CA HIS A 29 21.16 -28.53 -46.08
C HIS A 29 19.97 -27.55 -46.04
N ILE A 30 19.06 -27.62 -47.02
CA ILE A 30 17.82 -26.82 -47.02
C ILE A 30 16.95 -27.14 -45.80
N TYR A 31 16.82 -28.43 -45.45
CA TYR A 31 16.04 -28.85 -44.29
C TYR A 31 16.62 -28.30 -42.97
N GLN A 32 17.94 -28.36 -42.79
CA GLN A 32 18.63 -27.77 -41.63
C GLN A 32 18.44 -26.25 -41.59
N GLN A 33 18.59 -25.56 -42.72
CA GLN A 33 18.39 -24.12 -42.81
C GLN A 33 16.93 -23.71 -42.48
N GLN A 34 15.95 -24.53 -42.82
CA GLN A 34 14.55 -24.33 -42.44
C GLN A 34 14.34 -24.56 -40.94
N GLN A 35 14.93 -25.60 -40.34
CA GLN A 35 14.85 -25.82 -38.90
C GLN A 35 15.50 -24.68 -38.10
N ASP A 36 16.66 -24.19 -38.51
CA ASP A 36 17.32 -23.07 -37.84
C ASP A 36 16.48 -21.79 -37.88
N LYS A 37 15.80 -21.52 -39.00
CA LYS A 37 14.86 -20.39 -39.12
C LYS A 37 13.67 -20.55 -38.18
N ILE A 38 13.09 -21.76 -38.11
CA ILE A 38 11.97 -22.07 -37.20
C ILE A 38 12.40 -21.89 -35.75
N HIS A 39 13.54 -22.44 -35.34
CA HIS A 39 14.07 -22.29 -33.99
C HIS A 39 14.39 -20.82 -33.65
N THR A 40 14.94 -20.06 -34.60
CA THR A 40 15.22 -18.64 -34.40
C THR A 40 13.93 -17.83 -34.24
N GLN A 41 12.89 -18.14 -35.03
CA GLN A 41 11.57 -17.51 -34.89
C GLN A 41 10.90 -17.89 -33.57
N GLN A 42 10.98 -19.16 -33.15
CA GLN A 42 10.49 -19.63 -31.85
C GLN A 42 11.16 -18.89 -30.70
N ARG A 43 12.51 -18.78 -30.68
CA ARG A 43 13.23 -18.03 -29.65
C ARG A 43 12.83 -16.55 -29.60
N LYS A 44 12.66 -15.91 -30.77
CA LYS A 44 12.20 -14.52 -30.84
C LYS A 44 10.77 -14.38 -30.32
N ALA A 45 9.88 -15.31 -30.64
CA ALA A 45 8.51 -15.31 -30.14
C ALA A 45 8.45 -15.55 -28.62
N GLU A 46 9.22 -16.51 -28.11
CA GLU A 46 9.36 -16.77 -26.67
C GLU A 46 9.92 -15.57 -25.92
N GLN A 47 10.93 -14.90 -26.48
CA GLN A 47 11.52 -13.71 -25.87
C GLN A 47 10.53 -12.54 -25.87
N ALA A 48 9.85 -12.28 -26.99
CA ALA A 48 8.81 -11.27 -27.06
C ALA A 48 7.63 -11.57 -26.10
N GLN A 49 7.29 -12.85 -25.91
CA GLN A 49 6.28 -13.27 -24.95
C GLN A 49 6.73 -13.03 -23.50
N LYS A 50 8.00 -13.32 -23.16
CA LYS A 50 8.56 -12.99 -21.84
C LYS A 50 8.58 -11.49 -21.58
N GLU A 51 8.98 -10.69 -22.57
CA GLU A 51 8.99 -9.23 -22.47
C GLU A 51 7.57 -8.67 -22.26
N ARG A 52 6.57 -9.21 -22.97
CA ARG A 52 5.16 -8.85 -22.76
C ARG A 52 4.66 -9.19 -21.36
N ILE A 53 4.93 -10.41 -20.89
CA ILE A 53 4.53 -10.84 -19.53
C ILE A 53 5.19 -9.93 -18.47
N HIS A 54 6.46 -9.55 -18.65
CA HIS A 54 7.13 -8.61 -17.75
C HIS A 54 6.49 -7.23 -17.77
N ALA A 55 6.17 -6.69 -18.95
CA ALA A 55 5.51 -5.40 -19.07
C ALA A 55 4.10 -5.40 -18.44
N GLU A 56 3.31 -6.45 -18.66
CA GLU A 56 1.98 -6.62 -18.04
C GLU A 56 2.07 -6.70 -16.52
N LEU A 57 3.06 -7.41 -15.99
CA LEU A 57 3.34 -7.46 -14.56
C LEU A 57 3.70 -6.06 -14.03
N ASP A 58 4.66 -5.37 -14.65
CA ASP A 58 5.09 -4.04 -14.21
C ASP A 58 3.92 -3.03 -14.23
N GLU A 59 3.05 -3.10 -15.23
CA GLU A 59 1.84 -2.27 -15.29
C GLU A 59 0.89 -2.58 -14.13
N LEU A 60 0.61 -3.87 -13.87
CA LEU A 60 -0.22 -4.31 -12.74
C LEU A 60 0.34 -3.79 -11.41
N PHE A 61 1.66 -3.86 -11.20
CA PHE A 61 2.29 -3.36 -9.97
C PHE A 61 2.21 -1.85 -9.84
N ASN A 62 2.48 -1.12 -10.91
CA ASN A 62 2.41 0.33 -10.89
C ASN A 62 0.98 0.80 -10.58
N GLN A 63 -0.02 0.18 -11.20
CA GLN A 63 -1.43 0.46 -10.89
C GLN A 63 -1.74 0.15 -9.42
N TYR A 64 -1.38 -1.03 -8.95
CA TYR A 64 -1.64 -1.46 -7.58
C TYR A 64 -0.98 -0.54 -6.53
N LEU A 65 0.29 -0.19 -6.72
CA LEU A 65 1.01 0.73 -5.83
C LEU A 65 0.43 2.14 -5.87
N THR A 66 0.02 2.62 -7.05
CA THR A 66 -0.60 3.93 -7.21
C THR A 66 -1.94 3.99 -6.48
N SER A 67 -2.77 2.96 -6.63
CA SER A 67 -4.04 2.85 -5.90
C SER A 67 -3.81 2.81 -4.39
N PHE A 68 -2.87 1.99 -3.92
CA PHE A 68 -2.52 1.90 -2.50
C PHE A 68 -2.10 3.27 -1.92
N GLN A 69 -1.18 3.96 -2.61
CA GLN A 69 -0.71 5.27 -2.18
C GLN A 69 -1.83 6.31 -2.16
N THR A 70 -2.72 6.27 -3.15
CA THR A 70 -3.84 7.20 -3.26
C THR A 70 -4.82 7.00 -2.10
N ASP A 71 -5.25 5.76 -1.85
CA ASP A 71 -6.17 5.45 -0.75
C ASP A 71 -5.56 5.80 0.62
N LEU A 72 -4.29 5.44 0.84
CA LEU A 72 -3.58 5.80 2.06
C LEU A 72 -3.49 7.32 2.26
N GLN A 73 -3.22 8.07 1.20
CA GLN A 73 -3.16 9.54 1.25
C GLN A 73 -4.52 10.16 1.54
N GLU A 74 -5.60 9.64 0.93
CA GLU A 74 -6.96 10.10 1.17
C GLU A 74 -7.37 9.90 2.64
N LYS A 75 -7.16 8.68 3.17
CA LYS A 75 -7.49 8.36 4.57
C LYS A 75 -6.64 9.16 5.55
N ALA A 76 -5.33 9.32 5.28
CA ALA A 76 -4.45 10.15 6.09
C ALA A 76 -4.86 11.63 6.10
N THR A 77 -5.30 12.16 4.95
CA THR A 77 -5.82 13.53 4.84
C THR A 77 -7.10 13.69 5.63
N ALA A 78 -8.03 12.73 5.54
CA ALA A 78 -9.26 12.74 6.31
C ALA A 78 -8.99 12.73 7.82
N TYR A 79 -8.05 11.88 8.29
CA TYR A 79 -7.61 11.87 9.68
C TYR A 79 -7.06 13.23 10.12
N LYS A 80 -6.16 13.83 9.32
CA LYS A 80 -5.55 15.14 9.60
C LYS A 80 -6.60 16.25 9.72
N ASN A 81 -7.65 16.20 8.89
CA ASN A 81 -8.75 17.16 8.94
C ASN A 81 -9.58 16.97 10.21
N SER A 82 -9.99 15.75 10.56
CA SER A 82 -10.68 15.51 11.85
C SER A 82 -9.81 15.92 13.05
N ARG A 83 -8.48 15.82 12.92
CA ARG A 83 -7.53 16.14 13.99
C ARG A 83 -7.49 17.64 14.34
N THR A 84 -7.89 18.53 13.44
CA THR A 84 -7.96 19.97 13.73
C THR A 84 -9.08 20.30 14.71
N ILE A 85 -10.23 19.64 14.57
CA ILE A 85 -11.40 19.78 15.47
C ILE A 85 -10.98 19.49 16.91
N LEU A 86 -10.16 18.46 17.12
CA LEU A 86 -9.63 18.13 18.45
C LEU A 86 -8.80 19.26 19.07
N LYS A 87 -8.17 20.16 18.30
CA LYS A 87 -7.47 21.33 18.87
C LYS A 87 -8.45 22.43 19.28
N GLU A 88 -9.50 22.62 18.48
CA GLU A 88 -10.50 23.66 18.66
C GLU A 88 -11.46 23.35 19.80
N ILE A 89 -11.69 22.06 20.09
CA ILE A 89 -12.66 21.64 21.12
C ILE A 89 -12.34 22.14 22.53
N LEU A 90 -11.10 22.56 22.80
CA LEU A 90 -10.67 23.10 24.09
C LEU A 90 -10.67 24.63 24.16
N THR A 91 -11.21 25.33 23.16
CA THR A 91 -11.35 26.78 23.24
C THR A 91 -12.34 27.15 24.33
N PRO A 92 -12.00 28.10 25.24
CA PRO A 92 -12.88 28.54 26.31
C PRO A 92 -14.29 28.92 25.88
N TYR A 93 -14.46 29.51 24.69
CA TYR A 93 -15.77 29.80 24.12
C TYR A 93 -16.74 28.60 24.13
N ASN A 94 -16.25 27.39 23.87
CA ASN A 94 -17.07 26.16 23.88
C ASN A 94 -17.51 25.72 25.29
N PHE A 95 -17.15 26.46 26.33
CA PHE A 95 -17.45 26.18 27.74
C PHE A 95 -18.04 27.38 28.48
N GLU A 96 -18.46 28.43 27.76
CA GLU A 96 -19.00 29.66 28.35
C GLU A 96 -20.22 29.40 29.25
N THR A 97 -21.07 28.45 28.85
CA THR A 97 -22.26 28.03 29.61
C THR A 97 -22.16 26.55 29.99
N LYS A 98 -23.01 26.12 30.92
CA LYS A 98 -23.09 24.70 31.31
C LYS A 98 -23.63 23.85 30.16
N GLU A 99 -24.58 24.41 29.43
CA GLU A 99 -25.17 23.84 28.23
C GLU A 99 -24.07 23.62 27.18
N TYR A 100 -23.27 24.64 26.86
CA TYR A 100 -22.15 24.51 25.92
C TYR A 100 -21.10 23.51 26.41
N THR A 101 -20.76 23.55 27.70
CA THR A 101 -19.84 22.57 28.30
C THR A 101 -20.34 21.12 28.11
N LYS A 102 -21.64 20.89 28.30
CA LYS A 102 -22.27 19.57 28.09
C LYS A 102 -22.29 19.18 26.62
N GLU A 103 -22.70 20.08 25.74
CA GLU A 103 -22.73 19.85 24.29
C GLU A 103 -21.33 19.53 23.77
N ASN A 104 -20.32 20.27 24.20
CA ASN A 104 -18.93 20.07 23.79
C ASN A 104 -18.35 18.74 24.33
N TYR A 105 -18.71 18.35 25.55
CA TYR A 105 -18.39 17.03 26.09
C TYR A 105 -18.99 15.89 25.26
N LEU A 106 -20.28 15.98 24.91
CA LEU A 106 -20.96 14.98 24.09
C LEU A 106 -20.41 14.96 22.65
N LEU A 107 -20.15 16.13 22.06
CA LEU A 107 -19.49 16.25 20.76
C LEU A 107 -18.16 15.51 20.76
N PHE A 108 -17.32 15.72 21.78
CA PHE A 108 -16.05 15.01 21.89
C PHE A 108 -16.25 13.50 22.00
N LYS A 109 -17.06 13.08 22.98
CA LYS A 109 -17.21 11.67 23.38
C LYS A 109 -17.88 10.83 22.30
N ASP A 110 -18.94 11.36 21.69
CA ASP A 110 -19.80 10.58 20.81
C ASP A 110 -19.41 10.74 19.33
N ASN A 111 -18.64 11.79 19.00
CA ASN A 111 -18.27 12.09 17.61
C ASN A 111 -16.75 12.18 17.42
N VAL A 112 -16.07 13.17 18.01
CA VAL A 112 -14.66 13.47 17.66
C VAL A 112 -13.69 12.35 18.02
N ALA A 113 -13.76 11.82 19.24
CA ALA A 113 -12.84 10.76 19.66
C ALA A 113 -13.11 9.43 18.93
N PRO A 114 -14.36 8.94 18.80
CA PRO A 114 -14.66 7.77 17.97
C PRO A 114 -14.27 7.94 16.50
N ASP A 115 -14.54 9.11 15.89
CA ASP A 115 -14.21 9.38 14.50
C ASP A 115 -12.71 9.29 14.23
N LEU A 116 -11.89 9.89 15.10
CA LEU A 116 -10.43 9.81 14.99
C LEU A 116 -9.92 8.37 15.12
N ARG A 117 -10.45 7.60 16.07
CA ARG A 117 -10.08 6.19 16.26
C ARG A 117 -10.46 5.33 15.07
N ASN A 118 -11.66 5.53 14.53
CA ASN A 118 -12.13 4.83 13.33
C ASN A 118 -11.25 5.18 12.12
N LYS A 119 -10.95 6.46 11.89
CA LYS A 119 -10.05 6.88 10.79
C LYS A 119 -8.63 6.33 10.95
N ALA A 120 -8.11 6.23 12.18
CA ALA A 120 -6.83 5.58 12.43
C ALA A 120 -6.89 4.08 12.08
N ALA A 121 -7.96 3.38 12.48
CA ALA A 121 -8.18 1.98 12.12
C ALA A 121 -8.32 1.79 10.61
N ASP A 122 -9.03 2.69 9.91
CA ASP A 122 -9.17 2.64 8.45
C ASP A 122 -7.81 2.72 7.75
N ILE A 123 -6.92 3.61 8.19
CA ILE A 123 -5.54 3.73 7.65
C ILE A 123 -4.76 2.44 7.84
N ILE A 124 -4.88 1.79 9.00
CA ILE A 124 -4.24 0.49 9.26
C ILE A 124 -4.85 -0.60 8.39
N ASN A 125 -6.18 -0.58 8.20
CA ASN A 125 -6.90 -1.57 7.40
C ASN A 125 -6.55 -1.51 5.92
N VAL A 126 -6.14 -0.35 5.37
CA VAL A 126 -5.64 -0.25 3.98
C VAL A 126 -4.56 -1.30 3.72
N PHE A 127 -3.60 -1.50 4.64
CA PHE A 127 -2.53 -2.49 4.44
C PHE A 127 -3.06 -3.93 4.35
N VAL A 128 -4.08 -4.26 5.14
CA VAL A 128 -4.70 -5.59 5.16
C VAL A 128 -5.54 -5.81 3.91
N GLU A 129 -6.35 -4.83 3.53
CA GLU A 129 -7.18 -4.88 2.32
C GLU A 129 -6.32 -5.07 1.07
N TYR A 130 -5.29 -4.24 0.92
CA TYR A 130 -4.40 -4.34 -0.22
C TYR A 130 -3.68 -5.69 -0.25
N LYS A 131 -3.20 -6.22 0.89
CA LYS A 131 -2.60 -7.56 0.94
C LYS A 131 -3.54 -8.64 0.37
N ASN A 132 -4.82 -8.59 0.74
CA ASN A 132 -5.82 -9.56 0.27
C ASN A 132 -6.14 -9.39 -1.23
N ASN A 133 -6.18 -8.13 -1.70
CA ASN A 133 -6.39 -7.83 -3.11
C ASN A 133 -5.22 -8.33 -3.97
N LEU A 134 -3.98 -8.12 -3.52
CA LEU A 134 -2.78 -8.62 -4.23
C LEU A 134 -2.79 -10.14 -4.38
N GLN A 135 -3.19 -10.87 -3.34
CA GLN A 135 -3.33 -12.33 -3.42
C GLN A 135 -4.36 -12.76 -4.47
N THR A 136 -5.41 -11.96 -4.66
CA THR A 136 -6.44 -12.22 -5.67
C THR A 136 -5.96 -11.87 -7.08
N ASP A 137 -5.31 -10.73 -7.24
CA ASP A 137 -4.82 -10.21 -8.53
C ASP A 137 -3.70 -11.09 -9.11
N LEU A 138 -2.90 -11.72 -8.24
CA LEU A 138 -1.80 -12.59 -8.66
C LEU A 138 -2.22 -14.05 -8.92
N LYS A 139 -3.50 -14.44 -8.77
CA LYS A 139 -3.95 -15.84 -8.92
C LYS A 139 -3.64 -16.46 -10.28
N SER A 140 -3.61 -15.65 -11.35
CA SER A 140 -3.31 -16.11 -12.71
C SER A 140 -1.82 -16.29 -12.98
N GLN A 141 -0.96 -15.83 -12.06
CA GLN A 141 0.50 -15.86 -12.20
C GLN A 141 1.08 -17.17 -11.70
N ASN A 142 2.30 -17.50 -12.12
CA ASN A 142 3.01 -18.67 -11.59
C ASN A 142 3.41 -18.47 -10.11
N ASN A 143 3.56 -19.58 -9.37
CA ASN A 143 3.83 -19.55 -7.93
C ASN A 143 5.08 -18.74 -7.56
N LYS A 144 6.16 -18.82 -8.34
CA LYS A 144 7.41 -18.09 -8.07
C LYS A 144 7.20 -16.58 -8.14
N THR A 145 6.42 -16.12 -9.12
CA THR A 145 6.02 -14.73 -9.27
C THR A 145 5.16 -14.30 -8.08
N GLN A 146 4.14 -15.09 -7.71
CA GLN A 146 3.27 -14.80 -6.56
C GLN A 146 4.07 -14.64 -5.26
N GLU A 147 4.94 -15.60 -4.94
CA GLU A 147 5.76 -15.60 -3.72
C GLU A 147 6.69 -14.38 -3.66
N MET A 148 7.36 -14.06 -4.76
CA MET A 148 8.27 -12.91 -4.83
C MET A 148 7.54 -11.60 -4.50
N PHE A 149 6.34 -11.40 -5.05
CA PHE A 149 5.58 -10.18 -4.84
C PHE A 149 4.95 -10.08 -3.47
N LEU A 150 4.39 -11.17 -2.96
CA LEU A 150 3.84 -11.20 -1.60
C LEU A 150 4.94 -10.93 -0.56
N LEU A 151 6.14 -11.46 -0.77
CA LEU A 151 7.29 -11.19 0.11
C LEU A 151 7.72 -9.72 0.04
N LYS A 152 7.82 -9.14 -1.16
CA LYS A 152 8.17 -7.71 -1.34
C LYS A 152 7.11 -6.79 -0.75
N TRP A 153 5.84 -7.11 -0.93
CA TRP A 153 4.73 -6.40 -0.32
C TRP A 153 4.81 -6.46 1.20
N GLN A 154 5.02 -7.65 1.77
CA GLN A 154 5.14 -7.83 3.20
C GLN A 154 6.31 -7.04 3.80
N GLU A 155 7.50 -7.11 3.21
CA GLU A 155 8.66 -6.32 3.64
C GLU A 155 8.38 -4.81 3.67
N MET A 156 7.71 -4.29 2.64
CA MET A 156 7.35 -2.88 2.54
C MET A 156 6.26 -2.50 3.53
N SER A 157 5.20 -3.30 3.58
CA SER A 157 4.03 -3.15 4.43
C SER A 157 4.44 -3.12 5.89
N ASP A 158 5.16 -4.14 6.38
CA ASP A 158 5.53 -4.27 7.79
C ASP A 158 6.37 -3.05 8.24
N LYS A 159 7.33 -2.62 7.42
CA LYS A 159 8.18 -1.45 7.71
C LYS A 159 7.39 -0.14 7.83
N GLN A 160 6.30 0.03 7.08
CA GLN A 160 5.49 1.25 7.13
C GLN A 160 4.38 1.14 8.18
N LEU A 161 3.74 -0.02 8.28
CA LEU A 161 2.67 -0.32 9.21
C LEU A 161 3.12 -0.09 10.66
N ASP A 162 4.31 -0.54 11.03
CA ASP A 162 4.87 -0.31 12.37
C ASP A 162 4.97 1.19 12.71
N LYS A 163 5.31 2.03 11.73
CA LYS A 163 5.37 3.49 11.93
C LYS A 163 3.99 4.10 12.12
N TYR A 164 2.99 3.64 11.37
CA TYR A 164 1.61 4.07 11.55
C TYR A 164 1.07 3.63 12.91
N ILE A 165 1.34 2.39 13.33
CA ILE A 165 0.97 1.88 14.65
C ILE A 165 1.63 2.72 15.76
N GLU A 166 2.92 3.01 15.65
CA GLU A 166 3.63 3.86 16.62
C GLU A 166 3.01 5.27 16.67
N PHE A 167 2.74 5.86 15.51
CA PHE A 167 2.08 7.16 15.40
C PHE A 167 0.71 7.17 16.07
N PHE A 168 -0.17 6.22 15.74
CA PHE A 168 -1.52 6.16 16.30
C PHE A 168 -1.54 5.80 17.79
N THR A 169 -0.53 5.08 18.29
CA THR A 169 -0.35 4.85 19.73
C THR A 169 -0.13 6.17 20.48
N LYS A 170 0.69 7.08 19.91
CA LYS A 170 0.91 8.41 20.48
C LYS A 170 -0.35 9.28 20.37
N GLU A 171 -1.05 9.20 19.25
CA GLU A 171 -2.30 9.92 19.05
C GLU A 171 -3.41 9.46 20.00
N GLU A 172 -3.54 8.16 20.28
CA GLU A 172 -4.51 7.65 21.26
C GLU A 172 -4.20 8.18 22.66
N ALA A 173 -2.93 8.19 23.08
CA ALA A 173 -2.54 8.79 24.35
C ALA A 173 -2.91 10.29 24.43
N LEU A 174 -2.86 10.98 23.29
CA LEU A 174 -3.26 12.38 23.17
C LEU A 174 -4.78 12.54 23.23
N ILE A 175 -5.55 11.73 22.49
CA ILE A 175 -7.02 11.70 22.55
C ILE A 175 -7.48 11.47 24.00
N GLN A 176 -6.90 10.50 24.71
CA GLN A 176 -7.20 10.25 26.12
C GLN A 176 -6.85 11.42 27.05
N ALA A 177 -5.79 12.18 26.74
CA ALA A 177 -5.45 13.38 27.51
C ALA A 177 -6.48 14.49 27.30
N TYR A 178 -6.97 14.67 26.07
CA TYR A 178 -8.09 15.57 25.76
C TYR A 178 -9.37 15.11 26.47
N GLU A 179 -9.69 13.82 26.43
CA GLU A 179 -10.85 13.24 27.09
C GLU A 179 -10.88 13.56 28.59
N LYS A 180 -9.73 13.41 29.27
CA LYS A 180 -9.61 13.76 30.69
C LYS A 180 -9.87 15.23 30.96
N LEU A 181 -9.36 16.13 30.12
CA LEU A 181 -9.55 17.57 30.30
C LEU A 181 -10.99 18.01 30.00
N ILE A 182 -11.60 17.50 28.94
CA ILE A 182 -12.99 17.83 28.59
C ILE A 182 -13.95 17.27 29.64
N THR A 183 -13.70 16.04 30.13
CA THR A 183 -14.44 15.46 31.25
C THR A 183 -14.26 16.29 32.52
N PHE A 184 -13.06 16.79 32.79
CA PHE A 184 -12.80 17.67 33.92
C PHE A 184 -13.67 18.92 33.87
N TYR A 185 -13.72 19.62 32.72
CA TYR A 185 -14.61 20.77 32.54
C TYR A 185 -16.08 20.39 32.69
N TYR A 186 -16.52 19.26 32.15
CA TYR A 186 -17.90 18.81 32.30
C TYR A 186 -18.29 18.60 33.77
N VAL A 187 -17.46 17.88 34.53
CA VAL A 187 -17.70 17.60 35.96
C VAL A 187 -17.65 18.87 36.81
N HIS A 188 -16.76 19.82 36.47
CA HIS A 188 -16.54 21.05 37.23
C HIS A 188 -17.28 22.26 36.63
N SER A 189 -18.28 22.05 35.77
CA SER A 189 -19.03 23.11 35.06
C SER A 189 -19.73 24.13 35.98
N ASN A 190 -19.85 23.83 37.27
CA ASN A 190 -20.38 24.75 38.30
C ASN A 190 -19.28 25.52 39.06
N LEU A 191 -18.01 25.21 38.81
CA LEU A 191 -16.86 25.61 39.63
C LEU A 191 -15.83 26.47 38.86
N PHE A 192 -16.11 26.77 37.60
CA PHE A 192 -15.38 27.75 36.82
C PHE A 192 -16.33 28.65 36.04
N SER A 193 -15.82 29.81 35.62
CA SER A 193 -16.38 30.65 34.57
C SER A 193 -15.37 30.81 33.44
N VAL A 194 -15.82 31.29 32.30
CA VAL A 194 -14.96 31.59 31.15
C VAL A 194 -14.91 33.10 30.96
N ASP A 195 -13.70 33.61 30.77
CA ASP A 195 -13.47 34.92 30.20
C ASP A 195 -13.25 34.72 28.69
N VAL A 196 -14.25 35.07 27.88
CA VAL A 196 -14.22 34.89 26.43
C VAL A 196 -13.28 35.91 25.76
N GLU A 197 -13.17 37.11 26.33
CA GLU A 197 -12.33 38.19 25.79
C GLU A 197 -10.84 37.85 25.96
N GLU A 198 -10.48 37.39 27.15
CA GLU A 198 -9.10 36.97 27.48
C GLU A 198 -8.81 35.50 27.12
N ASN A 199 -9.81 34.79 26.59
CA ASN A 199 -9.74 33.38 26.19
C ASN A 199 -9.14 32.49 27.31
N MET A 200 -9.71 32.58 28.51
CA MET A 200 -9.21 31.86 29.69
C MET A 200 -10.32 31.29 30.58
N PHE A 201 -9.97 30.24 31.32
CA PHE A 201 -10.82 29.62 32.35
C PHE A 201 -10.50 30.22 33.71
N LEU A 202 -11.52 30.69 34.43
CA LEU A 202 -11.42 31.26 35.76
C LEU A 202 -12.00 30.26 36.78
N PHE A 203 -11.15 29.71 37.63
CA PHE A 203 -11.55 28.72 38.62
C PHE A 203 -11.76 29.36 40.00
N ASN A 204 -12.82 28.93 40.68
CA ASN A 204 -13.11 29.39 42.04
C ASN A 204 -12.16 28.75 43.07
N ARG A 205 -11.59 27.58 42.76
CA ARG A 205 -10.71 26.81 43.64
C ARG A 205 -9.33 26.67 43.03
N GLU A 206 -8.30 26.96 43.84
CA GLU A 206 -6.90 26.88 43.41
C GLU A 206 -6.48 25.44 43.06
N ASP A 207 -7.05 24.43 43.73
CA ASP A 207 -6.77 23.03 43.41
C ASP A 207 -7.29 22.63 42.02
N ASP A 208 -8.48 23.11 41.64
CA ASP A 208 -9.08 22.84 40.33
C ASP A 208 -8.26 23.52 39.23
N LYS A 209 -7.79 24.75 39.47
CA LYS A 209 -6.86 25.46 38.59
C LYS A 209 -5.55 24.68 38.39
N LYS A 210 -4.94 24.16 39.45
CA LYS A 210 -3.71 23.35 39.37
C LYS A 210 -3.92 22.03 38.62
N ALA A 211 -5.05 21.37 38.85
CA ALA A 211 -5.42 20.15 38.14
C ALA A 211 -5.58 20.41 36.65
N GLU A 212 -6.28 21.48 36.27
CA GLU A 212 -6.46 21.90 34.89
C GLU A 212 -5.12 22.17 34.19
N LEU A 213 -4.24 22.95 34.83
CA LEU A 213 -2.93 23.30 34.29
C LEU A 213 -2.08 22.04 34.06
N THR A 214 -2.18 21.06 34.96
CA THR A 214 -1.50 19.77 34.84
C THR A 214 -2.00 18.98 33.63
N LEU A 215 -3.32 18.94 33.41
CA LEU A 215 -3.94 18.29 32.26
C LEU A 215 -3.54 18.99 30.94
N ARG A 216 -3.56 20.33 30.90
CA ARG A 216 -3.09 21.10 29.75
C ARG A 216 -1.61 20.90 29.46
N ALA A 217 -0.77 20.86 30.50
CA ALA A 217 0.66 20.59 30.36
C ALA A 217 0.91 19.19 29.77
N LYS A 218 0.14 18.18 30.18
CA LYS A 218 0.21 16.83 29.61
C LYS A 218 -0.11 16.82 28.12
N ILE A 219 -1.19 17.49 27.69
CA ILE A 219 -1.53 17.63 26.27
C ILE A 219 -0.40 18.33 25.50
N LYS A 220 0.15 19.41 26.04
CA LYS A 220 1.27 20.15 25.42
C LYS A 220 2.53 19.28 25.28
N ALA A 221 2.82 18.43 26.26
CA ALA A 221 3.96 17.52 26.22
C ALA A 221 3.78 16.42 25.15
N LEU A 222 2.57 15.86 25.04
CA LEU A 222 2.24 14.84 24.04
C LEU A 222 2.25 15.39 22.61
N ARG A 223 1.86 16.66 22.39
CA ARG A 223 1.90 17.31 21.07
C ARG A 223 3.30 17.58 20.51
N LYS A 224 4.34 17.55 21.37
CA LYS A 224 5.73 17.84 20.99
C LYS A 224 6.53 16.57 20.62
N LYS A 225 5.98 15.39 20.90
CA LYS A 225 6.59 14.09 20.64
C LYS A 225 6.04 13.48 19.35
#